data_AF-A0A0F9CF47-F1
#
_entry.id   AF-A0A0F9CF47-F1
#
_cell.length_a   1.000
_cell.length_b   1.000
_cell.length_c   1.000
_cell.angle_alpha   90.00
_cell.angle_beta   90.00
_cell.angle_gamma   90.00
#
_symmetry.space_group_name_H-M   'P 1'
#
loop_
_entity.id
_entity.type
_entity.pdbx_description
1 polymer ?
#
loop_
_entity_poly.entity_id
_entity_poly.type
_entity_poly.pdbx_seq_one_letter_code
_entity_poly.pdbx_strand_id
1 'polypeptide(L)' 'MPNSLKGKKILVTGTAGFIGYHLAKALIENGADIVGLDNINDYYEQELKFARLSETGIPVEKIEYNNIGLKLA' A
#
# COMPACT_ATOMS: atom_id res chain seq x y z
N MET A 1 2.09 19.24 8.43
CA MET A 1 2.55 19.17 9.84
C MET A 1 2.80 17.71 10.13
N PRO A 2 4.00 17.31 10.61
CA PRO A 2 4.23 15.92 11.00
C PRO A 2 3.14 15.48 11.99
N ASN A 3 2.54 14.30 11.76
CA ASN A 3 1.46 13.70 12.55
C ASN A 3 0.05 14.33 12.44
N SER A 4 -0.27 15.09 11.39
CA SER A 4 -1.63 15.66 11.20
C SER A 4 -2.74 14.60 11.09
N LEU A 5 -2.40 13.35 10.74
CA LEU A 5 -3.35 12.26 10.53
C LEU A 5 -3.29 11.18 11.62
N LYS A 6 -2.60 11.44 12.75
CA LYS A 6 -2.48 10.47 13.85
C LYS A 6 -3.84 9.95 14.31
N GLY A 7 -4.00 8.63 14.34
CA GLY A 7 -5.23 7.95 14.76
C GLY A 7 -6.33 7.90 13.70
N LYS A 8 -6.06 8.33 12.46
CA LYS A 8 -6.96 8.10 11.31
C LYS A 8 -6.63 6.77 10.65
N LYS A 9 -7.68 5.98 10.36
CA LYS A 9 -7.58 4.77 9.55
C LYS A 9 -8.16 5.03 8.16
N ILE A 10 -7.38 4.79 7.11
CA ILE A 10 -7.74 5.14 5.73
C ILE A 10 -7.63 3.91 4.84
N LEU A 11 -8.68 3.64 4.06
CA LEU A 11 -8.66 2.64 2.99
C LEU A 11 -8.19 3.32 1.69
N VAL A 12 -7.14 2.77 1.08
CA VAL A 12 -6.67 3.19 -0.25
C VAL A 12 -7.00 2.08 -1.24
N THR A 13 -7.64 2.43 -2.36
CA THR A 13 -7.87 1.52 -3.49
C THR A 13 -6.87 1.81 -4.60
N GLY A 14 -6.37 0.78 -5.30
CA GLY A 14 -5.28 0.94 -6.27
C GLY A 14 -3.93 1.25 -5.61
N THR A 15 -3.70 0.71 -4.39
CA THR A 15 -2.55 1.05 -3.52
C THR A 15 -1.19 0.66 -4.11
N ALA A 16 -1.12 -0.40 -4.91
CA ALA A 16 0.08 -0.85 -5.63
C ALA A 16 0.30 -0.10 -6.95
N GLY A 17 -0.67 0.71 -7.40
CA GLY A 17 -0.51 1.63 -8.53
C GLY A 17 0.46 2.76 -8.24
N PHE A 18 0.92 3.47 -9.29
CA PHE A 18 1.87 4.59 -9.15
C PHE A 18 1.34 5.67 -8.19
N ILE A 19 0.11 6.14 -8.39
CA ILE A 19 -0.51 7.17 -7.56
C ILE A 19 -0.82 6.63 -6.16
N GLY A 20 -1.38 5.42 -6.07
CA GLY A 20 -1.75 4.80 -4.80
C GLY A 20 -0.55 4.61 -3.87
N TYR A 21 0.59 4.18 -4.43
CA TYR A 21 1.84 4.04 -3.69
C TYR A 21 2.32 5.38 -3.10
N HIS A 22 2.42 6.42 -3.93
CA HIS A 22 2.89 7.72 -3.48
C HIS A 22 1.92 8.38 -2.49
N LEU A 23 0.62 8.19 -2.68
CA LEU A 23 -0.41 8.64 -1.75
C LEU A 23 -0.29 7.92 -0.40
N ALA A 24 -0.24 6.59 -0.41
CA ALA A 24 -0.13 5.80 0.81
C ALA A 24 1.11 6.19 1.63
N LYS A 25 2.26 6.35 0.96
CA LYS A 25 3.50 6.83 1.59
C LYS A 25 3.33 8.19 2.26
N ALA A 26 2.76 9.17 1.55
CA ALA A 26 2.53 10.50 2.11
C ALA A 26 1.56 10.47 3.31
N LEU A 27 0.53 9.62 3.28
CA LEU A 27 -0.41 9.49 4.40
C LEU A 27 0.24 8.87 5.64
N ILE A 28 1.08 7.84 5.45
CA ILE A 28 1.86 7.19 6.51
C ILE A 28 2.84 8.18 7.15
N GLU A 29 3.57 8.96 6.34
CA GLU A 29 4.48 10.02 6.82
C GLU A 29 3.76 11.11 7.63
N ASN A 30 2.45 11.28 7.42
CA ASN A 30 1.60 12.17 8.21
C ASN A 30 0.89 11.48 9.40
N GLY A 31 1.19 10.20 9.67
CA GLY A 31 0.76 9.47 10.86
C GLY A 31 -0.57 8.70 10.72
N ALA A 32 -1.07 8.48 9.51
CA ALA A 32 -2.27 7.67 9.29
C ALA A 32 -1.97 6.16 9.33
N ASP A 33 -2.93 5.37 9.81
CA ASP A 33 -2.96 3.92 9.63
C ASP A 33 -3.63 3.59 8.28
N ILE A 34 -2.94 2.88 7.39
CA ILE A 34 -3.44 2.57 6.05
C ILE A 34 -3.87 1.11 5.91
N VAL A 35 -5.01 0.89 5.25
CA VAL A 35 -5.39 -0.41 4.70
C VAL A 35 -5.35 -0.29 3.18
N GLY A 36 -4.55 -1.12 2.52
CA GLY A 36 -4.42 -1.13 1.08
C GLY A 36 -5.32 -2.18 0.44
N LEU A 37 -6.03 -1.78 -0.62
CA LEU A 37 -6.72 -2.66 -1.53
C LEU A 37 -6.24 -2.40 -2.95
N ASP A 38 -5.90 -3.44 -3.69
CA ASP A 38 -5.57 -3.33 -5.11
C ASP A 38 -6.03 -4.59 -5.84
N ASN A 39 -6.29 -4.44 -7.14
CA ASN A 39 -6.46 -5.55 -8.06
C ASN A 39 -5.08 -5.86 -8.67
N ILE A 40 -4.42 -6.89 -8.14
CA ILE A 40 -3.17 -7.39 -8.70
C ILE A 40 -3.53 -8.44 -9.74
N ASN A 41 -3.86 -7.99 -10.94
CA ASN A 41 -4.05 -8.85 -12.11
C ASN A 41 -2.70 -9.06 -12.82
N ASP A 42 -2.45 -10.29 -13.29
CA ASP A 42 -1.22 -10.75 -13.94
C ASP A 42 -0.99 -10.16 -15.35
N TYR A 43 -1.63 -9.03 -15.64
CA TYR A 43 -1.66 -8.41 -16.95
C TYR A 43 -0.40 -7.56 -17.24
N TYR A 44 0.50 -7.39 -16.26
CA TYR A 44 1.79 -6.70 -16.41
C TYR A 44 2.88 -7.34 -15.51
N GLU A 45 4.14 -7.29 -15.96
CA GLU A 45 5.31 -7.85 -15.27
C GLU A 45 5.38 -7.39 -13.80
N GLN A 46 5.23 -8.35 -12.89
CA GLN A 46 4.91 -8.11 -11.48
C GLN A 46 6.11 -7.60 -10.66
N GLU A 47 7.33 -7.69 -11.18
CA GLU A 47 8.59 -7.45 -10.46
C GLU A 47 8.73 -6.00 -9.97
N LEU A 48 8.30 -5.01 -10.77
CA LEU A 48 8.35 -3.60 -10.37
C LEU A 48 7.33 -3.26 -9.27
N LYS A 49 6.19 -3.95 -9.23
CA LYS A 49 5.18 -3.78 -8.17
C LYS A 49 5.69 -4.36 -6.85
N PHE A 50 6.34 -5.52 -6.89
CA PHE A 50 6.96 -6.12 -5.71
C PHE A 50 8.09 -5.28 -5.14
N ALA A 51 8.94 -4.71 -5.99
CA ALA A 51 9.99 -3.80 -5.55
C ALA A 51 9.42 -2.57 -4.79
N ARG A 52 8.35 -1.96 -5.31
CA ARG A 52 7.69 -0.82 -4.66
C ARG A 52 7.01 -1.19 -3.34
N LEU A 53 6.32 -2.32 -3.27
CA LEU A 53 5.64 -2.76 -2.06
C LEU A 53 6.64 -3.05 -0.92
N SER A 54 7.81 -3.62 -1.27
CA SER A 54 8.91 -3.83 -0.33
C SER A 54 9.45 -2.52 0.26
N GLU A 55 9.54 -1.45 -0.54
CA GLU A 55 9.96 -0.13 -0.04
C GLU A 55 8.94 0.50 0.93
N THR A 56 7.67 0.13 0.85
CA THR A 56 6.62 0.57 1.78
C THR A 56 6.48 -0.30 3.02
N GLY A 57 7.40 -1.24 3.25
CA GLY A 57 7.36 -2.11 4.42
C GLY A 57 6.33 -3.25 4.32
N ILE A 58 5.84 -3.55 3.11
CA ILE A 58 5.04 -4.75 2.85
C ILE A 58 5.99 -5.82 2.34
N PRO A 59 6.36 -6.81 3.16
CA PRO A 59 7.13 -7.93 2.67
C PRO A 59 6.28 -8.74 1.70
N VAL A 60 6.90 -9.18 0.60
CA VAL A 60 6.23 -9.93 -0.47
C VAL A 60 5.58 -11.20 0.07
N GLU A 61 6.19 -11.83 1.07
CA GLU A 61 5.61 -12.98 1.79
C GLU A 61 4.30 -12.70 2.55
N LYS A 62 3.91 -11.44 2.77
CA LYS A 62 2.60 -11.06 3.34
C LYS A 62 1.56 -10.73 2.27
N ILE A 63 1.90 -10.88 0.99
CA ILE A 63 0.98 -10.68 -0.13
C ILE A 63 0.26 -12.01 -0.39
N GLU A 64 -1.04 -12.06 -0.08
CA GLU A 64 -1.89 -13.19 -0.42
C GLU A 64 -2.59 -12.95 -1.76
N TYR A 65 -2.25 -13.76 -2.76
CA TYR A 65 -2.92 -13.74 -4.07
C TYR A 65 -4.37 -14.23 -3.93
N ASN A 66 -5.29 -13.58 -4.66
CA ASN A 66 -6.73 -13.78 -4.55
C ASN A 66 -7.34 -13.46 -3.16
N ASN A 67 -6.62 -12.75 -2.29
CA ASN A 67 -7.16 -12.30 -1.02
C ASN A 67 -7.29 -10.76 -0.95
N ILE A 68 -8.48 -10.31 -0.55
CA ILE A 68 -8.86 -8.90 -0.53
C ILE A 68 -8.33 -8.28 0.76
N GLY A 69 -7.06 -7.91 0.79
CA GLY A 69 -6.53 -7.11 1.90
C GLY A 69 -5.02 -7.15 2.02
N LEU A 70 -4.37 -6.03 1.71
CA LEU A 70 -2.98 -5.82 2.06
C LEU A 70 -2.93 -4.88 3.26
N LYS A 71 -2.62 -5.44 4.42
CA LYS A 71 -2.44 -4.64 5.63
C LYS A 71 -1.01 -4.09 5.64
N LEU A 72 -0.89 -2.84 5.20
CA LEU A 72 0.28 -2.01 5.44
C LEU A 72 0.39 -1.80 6.95
N ALA A 73 1.48 -2.27 7.55
CA ALA A 73 1.79 -2.05 8.95
C ALA A 73 2.36 -0.64 9.15
#